data_AF-A0A9N9BK55-F1
#
_entry.id   AF-A0A9N9BK55-F1
#
_cell.length_a   1.000
_cell.length_b   1.000
_cell.length_c   1.000
_cell.angle_alpha   90.00
_cell.angle_beta   90.00
_cell.angle_gamma   90.00
#
_symmetry.space_group_name_H-M   'P 1'
#
loop_
_entity.id
_entity.type
_entity.pdbx_description
1 polymer ?
#
loop_
_entity_poly.entity_id
_entity_poly.type
_entity_poly.pdbx_seq_one_letter_code
_entity_poly.pdbx_strand_id
1 'polypeptide(L)'
;MNQKITFATILIAFSVFFICFTNASPIELSPRKSPLVVCEYSQSQYRVYGNIWVTPNNENCKVHVNFAGGRSSCHYVLYIDGCESEPISFKPDGCAEYTYRLEGRSPAELEGKTCTLYENGTPCATGCFESK
;
A
#
# COMPACT_ATOMS: atom_id res chain seq x y z
N MET A 1 15.75 -2.96 67.41
CA MET A 1 14.88 -2.01 66.67
C MET A 1 15.41 -1.76 65.26
N ASN A 2 15.63 -2.81 64.44
CA ASN A 2 16.19 -2.70 63.07
C ASN A 2 15.36 -3.43 62.01
N GLN A 3 14.41 -4.28 62.39
CA GLN A 3 13.67 -5.16 61.47
C GLN A 3 12.50 -4.44 60.76
N LYS A 4 11.97 -3.36 61.35
CA LYS A 4 10.87 -2.57 60.75
C LYS A 4 11.32 -1.72 59.57
N ILE A 5 12.57 -1.26 59.59
CA ILE A 5 13.14 -0.42 58.54
C ILE A 5 13.37 -1.25 57.26
N THR A 6 13.85 -2.49 57.42
CA THR A 6 14.14 -3.41 56.30
C THR A 6 12.89 -3.74 55.47
N PHE A 7 11.75 -3.99 56.14
CA PHE A 7 10.49 -4.31 55.46
C PHE A 7 9.94 -3.14 54.63
N ALA A 8 10.04 -1.91 55.16
CA ALA A 8 9.61 -0.71 54.46
C ALA A 8 10.46 -0.45 53.21
N THR A 9 11.78 -0.64 53.29
CA THR A 9 12.67 -0.52 52.12
C THR A 9 12.39 -1.55 51.03
N ILE A 10 12.03 -2.78 51.39
CA ILE A 10 11.68 -3.82 50.42
C ILE A 10 10.38 -3.47 49.69
N LEU A 11 9.36 -2.96 50.41
CA LEU A 11 8.11 -2.53 49.80
C LEU A 11 8.28 -1.34 48.84
N ILE A 12 9.15 -0.38 49.19
CA ILE A 12 9.48 0.76 48.31
C ILE A 12 10.24 0.28 47.07
N ALA A 13 11.18 -0.66 47.22
CA ALA A 13 11.89 -1.23 46.08
C ALA A 13 10.95 -1.98 45.14
N PHE A 14 10.02 -2.78 45.68
CA PHE A 14 9.00 -3.48 44.88
C PHE A 14 8.02 -2.52 44.19
N SER A 15 7.59 -1.44 44.84
CA SER A 15 6.66 -0.48 44.24
C SER A 15 7.29 0.31 43.09
N VAL A 16 8.55 0.75 43.23
CA VAL A 16 9.30 1.40 42.13
C VAL A 16 9.50 0.43 40.97
N PHE A 17 9.82 -0.84 41.25
CA PHE A 17 9.99 -1.87 40.21
C PHE A 17 8.71 -2.09 39.40
N PHE A 18 7.54 -2.16 40.07
CA PHE A 18 6.25 -2.32 39.40
C PHE A 18 5.83 -1.09 38.59
N ILE A 19 6.11 0.12 39.07
CA ILE A 19 5.80 1.38 38.35
C ILE A 19 6.67 1.53 37.09
N CYS A 20 7.93 1.08 37.14
CA CYS A 20 8.81 1.08 35.97
C CYS A 20 8.37 0.06 34.90
N PHE A 21 7.80 -1.09 35.28
CA PHE A 21 7.28 -2.07 34.32
C PHE A 21 5.91 -1.70 33.75
N THR A 22 5.06 -0.97 34.48
CA THR A 22 3.76 -0.53 33.96
C THR A 22 3.81 0.76 33.13
N ASN A 23 4.93 1.51 33.19
CA ASN A 23 5.20 2.65 32.31
C ASN A 23 6.09 2.32 31.10
N ALA A 24 6.47 1.06 30.91
CA ALA A 24 6.98 0.63 29.61
C ALA A 24 5.81 0.77 28.63
N SER A 25 5.87 1.79 27.78
CA SER A 25 5.00 1.93 26.61
C SER A 25 4.93 0.56 25.93
N PRO A 26 3.77 0.13 25.41
CA PRO A 26 3.69 -1.12 24.68
C PRO A 26 4.85 -1.18 23.70
N ILE A 27 5.65 -2.26 23.73
CA ILE A 27 6.51 -2.57 22.60
C ILE A 27 5.56 -2.66 21.42
N GLU A 28 5.54 -1.62 20.61
CA GLU A 28 4.92 -1.65 19.30
C GLU A 28 5.72 -2.66 18.50
N LEU A 29 5.32 -3.93 18.60
CA LEU A 29 5.55 -4.91 17.55
C LEU A 29 5.20 -4.19 16.26
N SER A 30 6.22 -3.99 15.43
CA SER A 30 6.25 -3.04 14.32
C SER A 30 4.88 -2.85 13.66
N PRO A 31 4.49 -1.63 13.27
CA PRO A 31 3.40 -1.49 12.33
C PRO A 31 3.80 -2.31 11.11
N ARG A 32 3.21 -3.50 10.93
CA ARG A 32 3.22 -4.23 9.67
C ARG A 32 2.29 -3.46 8.75
N LYS A 33 2.68 -2.22 8.43
CA LYS A 33 2.18 -1.50 7.29
C LYS A 33 2.72 -2.31 6.13
N SER A 34 1.92 -3.26 5.63
CA SER A 34 2.19 -3.85 4.32
C SER A 34 2.45 -2.67 3.39
N PRO A 35 3.60 -2.61 2.68
CA PRO A 35 3.89 -1.50 1.81
C PRO A 35 2.81 -1.50 0.72
N LEU A 36 1.81 -0.66 0.91
CA LEU A 36 0.70 -0.45 0.01
C LEU A 36 1.04 0.84 -0.70
N VAL A 37 1.38 0.73 -1.99
CA VAL A 37 1.49 1.89 -2.86
C VAL A 37 0.24 1.97 -3.71
N VAL A 38 -0.25 3.19 -3.90
CA VAL A 38 -1.48 3.48 -4.64
C VAL A 38 -1.20 4.54 -5.69
N CYS A 39 -1.71 4.34 -6.90
CA CYS A 39 -1.77 5.34 -7.95
C CYS A 39 -3.24 5.66 -8.22
N GLU A 40 -3.64 6.91 -7.98
CA GLU A 40 -5.03 7.36 -8.14
C GLU A 40 -5.18 8.23 -9.40
N TYR A 41 -6.29 8.05 -10.11
CA TYR A 41 -6.64 8.78 -11.32
C TYR A 41 -7.99 9.45 -11.09
N SER A 42 -8.01 10.78 -11.07
CA SER A 42 -9.22 11.54 -10.80
C SER A 42 -10.07 11.75 -12.05
N GLN A 43 -11.40 11.63 -11.91
CA GLN A 43 -12.36 11.97 -12.96
C GLN A 43 -12.31 13.45 -13.35
N SER A 44 -11.87 14.33 -12.45
CA SER A 44 -11.70 15.76 -12.77
C SER A 44 -10.57 16.03 -13.76
N GLN A 45 -9.65 15.09 -13.91
CA GLN A 45 -8.46 15.21 -14.76
C GLN A 45 -8.56 14.34 -16.02
N TYR A 46 -9.20 13.18 -15.91
CA TYR A 46 -9.19 12.16 -16.94
C TYR A 46 -10.58 11.60 -17.18
N ARG A 47 -10.86 11.21 -18.44
CA ARG A 47 -12.08 10.49 -18.79
C ARG A 47 -12.11 9.10 -18.15
N VAL A 48 -10.98 8.40 -18.17
CA VAL A 48 -10.79 7.13 -17.47
C VAL A 48 -10.21 7.44 -16.10
N TYR A 49 -10.86 6.97 -15.05
CA TYR A 49 -10.51 7.28 -13.66
C TYR A 49 -10.60 6.02 -12.80
N GLY A 50 -10.04 6.08 -11.60
CA GLY A 50 -9.99 4.94 -10.70
C GLY A 50 -8.68 4.88 -9.93
N ASN A 51 -8.29 3.69 -9.50
CA ASN A 51 -7.10 3.50 -8.71
C ASN A 51 -6.42 2.17 -8.98
N ILE A 52 -5.10 2.17 -8.83
CA ILE A 52 -4.28 0.98 -8.84
C ILE A 52 -3.63 0.90 -7.47
N TRP A 53 -3.69 -0.25 -6.82
CA TRP A 53 -2.98 -0.48 -5.57
C TRP A 53 -2.17 -1.77 -5.63
N VAL A 54 -1.02 -1.75 -4.98
CA VAL A 54 -0.08 -2.87 -5.01
C VAL A 54 0.08 -3.44 -3.62
N THR A 55 -0.13 -4.75 -3.50
CA THR A 55 0.06 -5.48 -2.25
C THR A 55 1.23 -6.45 -2.35
N PRO A 56 2.02 -6.64 -1.28
CA PRO A 56 3.10 -7.62 -1.25
C PRO A 56 2.55 -9.06 -1.40
N ASN A 57 3.30 -9.92 -2.07
CA ASN A 57 2.98 -11.34 -2.26
C ASN A 57 4.26 -12.18 -2.34
N ASN A 58 4.89 -12.43 -1.18
CA ASN A 58 6.21 -13.07 -1.05
C ASN A 58 7.30 -12.28 -1.79
N GLU A 59 8.03 -12.91 -2.72
CA GLU A 59 9.06 -12.29 -3.58
C GLU A 59 8.47 -11.45 -4.74
N ASN A 60 7.13 -11.43 -4.85
CA ASN A 60 6.39 -10.77 -5.91
C ASN A 60 5.43 -9.73 -5.33
N CYS A 61 4.79 -8.97 -6.19
CA CYS A 61 3.68 -8.12 -5.81
C CYS A 61 2.43 -8.39 -6.66
N LYS A 62 1.26 -8.15 -6.07
CA LYS A 62 -0.02 -8.20 -6.76
C LYS A 62 -0.45 -6.77 -7.05
N VAL A 63 -0.71 -6.49 -8.31
CA VAL A 63 -1.25 -5.21 -8.76
C VAL A 63 -2.76 -5.40 -8.93
N HIS A 64 -3.52 -4.59 -8.23
CA HIS A 64 -4.96 -4.53 -8.33
C HIS A 64 -5.33 -3.25 -9.07
N VAL A 65 -6.13 -3.40 -10.11
CA VAL A 65 -6.54 -2.32 -10.99
C VAL A 65 -8.04 -2.19 -10.89
N ASN A 66 -8.52 -0.98 -10.61
CA ASN A 66 -9.93 -0.63 -10.69
C ASN A 66 -10.06 0.66 -11.50
N PHE A 67 -10.70 0.57 -12.66
CA PHE A 67 -10.97 1.71 -13.53
C PHE A 67 -12.44 1.79 -13.93
N ALA A 68 -12.86 3.02 -14.21
CA ALA A 68 -14.16 3.37 -14.78
C ALA A 68 -14.01 4.44 -15.89
N GLY A 69 -15.02 4.58 -16.74
CA GLY A 69 -15.06 5.57 -17.82
C GLY A 69 -14.33 5.16 -19.12
N GLY A 70 -13.88 3.90 -19.20
CA GLY A 70 -13.32 3.32 -20.43
C GLY A 70 -14.41 2.86 -21.42
N ARG A 71 -13.99 2.53 -22.65
CA ARG A 71 -14.87 2.05 -23.72
C ARG A 71 -14.47 0.63 -24.11
N SER A 72 -15.37 -0.33 -24.01
CA SER A 72 -15.06 -1.74 -24.33
C SER A 72 -14.60 -1.99 -25.77
N SER A 73 -14.85 -1.07 -26.70
CA SER A 73 -14.41 -1.16 -28.10
C SER A 73 -12.96 -0.69 -28.34
N CYS A 74 -12.29 -0.16 -27.32
CA CYS A 74 -10.94 0.38 -27.42
C CYS A 74 -9.91 -0.57 -26.80
N HIS A 75 -8.68 -0.53 -27.30
CA HIS A 75 -7.56 -1.29 -26.77
C HIS A 75 -6.85 -0.46 -25.70
N TYR A 76 -6.79 -0.97 -24.46
CA TYR A 76 -6.07 -0.31 -23.38
C TYR A 76 -4.83 -1.08 -22.96
N VAL A 77 -3.76 -0.32 -22.67
CA VAL A 77 -2.51 -0.87 -22.16
C VAL A 77 -2.09 -0.06 -20.95
N LEU A 78 -1.83 -0.76 -19.85
CA LEU A 78 -1.26 -0.20 -18.64
C LEU A 78 0.26 -0.33 -18.69
N TYR A 79 0.95 0.78 -18.49
CA TYR A 79 2.41 0.83 -18.42
C TYR A 79 2.83 1.37 -17.05
N ILE A 80 3.61 0.59 -16.32
CA ILE A 80 4.30 1.01 -15.10
C ILE A 80 5.78 1.17 -15.46
N ASP A 81 6.38 2.27 -15.04
CA ASP A 81 7.76 2.58 -15.42
C ASP A 81 8.76 1.46 -15.04
N GLY A 82 9.52 0.96 -16.02
CA GLY A 82 10.45 -0.15 -15.81
C GLY A 82 9.80 -1.52 -15.50
N CYS A 83 8.53 -1.69 -15.88
CA CYS A 83 7.82 -2.97 -15.88
C CYS A 83 7.31 -3.30 -17.29
N GLU A 84 6.96 -4.57 -17.51
CA GLU A 84 6.25 -4.96 -18.72
C GLU A 84 4.85 -4.35 -18.76
N SER A 85 4.37 -4.07 -19.96
CA SER A 85 3.05 -3.49 -20.18
C SER A 85 1.96 -4.55 -20.12
N GLU A 86 0.84 -4.23 -19.48
CA GLU A 86 -0.27 -5.16 -19.31
C GLU A 86 -1.53 -4.70 -20.06
N PRO A 87 -2.17 -5.55 -20.88
CA PRO A 87 -3.41 -5.20 -21.55
C PRO A 87 -4.57 -5.12 -20.55
N ILE A 88 -5.40 -4.08 -20.67
CA ILE A 88 -6.60 -3.89 -19.85
C ILE A 88 -7.83 -3.94 -20.76
N SER A 89 -8.83 -4.74 -20.38
CA SER A 89 -10.10 -4.82 -21.10
C SER A 89 -11.19 -4.12 -20.31
N PHE A 90 -11.90 -3.18 -20.91
CA PHE A 90 -13.09 -2.61 -20.26
C PHE A 90 -14.33 -3.45 -20.60
N LYS A 91 -15.17 -3.69 -19.60
CA LYS A 91 -16.50 -4.28 -19.79
C LYS A 91 -17.41 -3.27 -20.52
N PRO A 92 -18.53 -3.72 -21.11
CA PRO A 92 -19.48 -2.83 -21.79
C PRO A 92 -20.08 -1.72 -20.91
N ASP A 93 -20.08 -1.90 -19.59
CA ASP A 93 -20.49 -0.89 -18.60
C ASP A 93 -19.44 0.21 -18.36
N GLY A 94 -18.27 0.11 -19.00
CA GLY A 94 -17.18 1.07 -18.88
C GLY A 94 -16.31 0.87 -17.65
N CYS A 95 -16.42 -0.28 -16.97
CA CYS A 95 -15.60 -0.64 -15.81
C CYS A 95 -14.55 -1.72 -16.15
N ALA A 96 -13.41 -1.68 -15.47
CA ALA A 96 -12.34 -2.66 -15.58
C ALA A 96 -11.80 -2.98 -14.17
N GLU A 97 -11.85 -4.25 -13.77
CA GLU A 97 -11.31 -4.73 -12.51
C GLU A 97 -10.45 -5.95 -12.76
N TYR A 98 -9.16 -5.86 -12.44
CA TYR A 98 -8.17 -6.88 -12.75
C TYR A 98 -7.15 -6.99 -11.63
N THR A 99 -6.67 -8.21 -11.40
CA THR A 99 -5.50 -8.46 -10.56
C THR A 99 -4.50 -9.27 -11.33
N TYR A 100 -3.26 -8.79 -11.39
CA TYR A 100 -2.15 -9.54 -11.97
C TYR A 100 -0.96 -9.53 -11.02
N ARG A 101 0.01 -10.39 -11.31
CA ARG A 101 1.24 -10.52 -10.51
C ARG A 101 2.40 -9.89 -11.27
N LEU A 102 3.17 -9.06 -10.58
CA LEU A 102 4.49 -8.63 -11.02
C LEU A 102 5.53 -9.52 -10.33
N GLU A 103 6.24 -10.33 -11.13
CA GLU A 103 7.28 -11.23 -10.66
C GLU A 103 8.56 -10.44 -10.31
N GLY A 104 9.23 -10.80 -9.21
CA GLY A 104 10.51 -10.25 -8.79
C GLY A 104 10.48 -8.76 -8.42
N ARG A 105 9.32 -8.25 -8.00
CA ARG A 105 9.12 -6.84 -7.62
C ARG A 105 8.52 -6.73 -6.23
N SER A 106 8.98 -5.74 -5.47
CA SER A 106 8.37 -5.32 -4.22
C SER A 106 7.53 -4.03 -4.39
N PRO A 107 6.50 -3.78 -3.56
CA PRO A 107 5.75 -2.54 -3.64
C PRO A 107 6.61 -1.29 -3.40
N ALA A 108 7.65 -1.39 -2.58
CA ALA A 108 8.58 -0.29 -2.31
C ALA A 108 9.37 0.14 -3.56
N GLU A 109 9.69 -0.79 -4.47
CA GLU A 109 10.32 -0.46 -5.76
C GLU A 109 9.38 0.26 -6.73
N LEU A 110 8.07 0.21 -6.47
CA LEU A 110 7.07 0.87 -7.31
C LEU A 110 6.75 2.28 -6.83
N GLU A 111 7.13 2.64 -5.60
CA GLU A 111 6.94 4.00 -5.08
C GLU A 111 7.64 5.05 -5.96
N GLY A 112 6.94 6.14 -6.25
CA GLY A 112 7.44 7.22 -7.10
C GLY A 112 7.44 6.90 -8.59
N LYS A 113 7.22 5.65 -8.99
CA LYS A 113 7.14 5.29 -10.42
C LYS A 113 5.85 5.82 -11.05
N THR A 114 5.99 6.25 -12.29
CA THR A 114 4.86 6.68 -13.11
C THR A 114 4.08 5.47 -13.63
N CYS A 115 2.76 5.58 -13.60
CA CYS A 115 1.82 4.61 -14.12
C CYS A 115 0.89 5.28 -15.13
N THR A 116 0.95 4.85 -16.39
CA THR A 116 0.21 5.44 -17.50
C THR A 116 -0.69 4.42 -18.17
N LEU A 117 -1.96 4.78 -18.34
CA LEU A 117 -2.91 4.05 -19.16
C LEU A 117 -2.92 4.66 -20.57
N TYR A 118 -2.76 3.81 -21.58
CA TYR A 118 -2.87 4.18 -22.99
C TYR A 118 -4.17 3.67 -23.58
N GLU A 119 -4.89 4.51 -24.30
CA GLU A 119 -6.04 4.16 -25.15
C GLU A 119 -5.59 4.21 -26.61
N ASN A 120 -5.59 3.06 -27.30
CA ASN A 120 -5.18 2.94 -28.70
C ASN A 120 -3.81 3.61 -28.99
N GLY A 121 -2.86 3.47 -28.05
CA GLY A 121 -1.52 4.05 -28.16
C GLY A 121 -1.39 5.52 -27.72
N THR A 122 -2.48 6.18 -27.33
CA THR A 122 -2.45 7.56 -26.79
C THR A 122 -2.63 7.55 -25.28
N PRO A 123 -1.78 8.24 -24.49
CA PRO A 123 -1.95 8.29 -23.04
C PRO A 123 -3.27 8.97 -22.67
N CYS A 124 -4.08 8.32 -21.82
CA CYS A 124 -5.41 8.79 -21.42
C CYS A 124 -5.58 8.97 -19.91
N ALA A 125 -4.69 8.40 -19.10
CA ALA A 125 -4.59 8.64 -17.67
C ALA A 125 -3.15 8.41 -17.20
N THR A 126 -2.59 9.34 -16.43
CA THR A 126 -1.22 9.23 -15.88
C THR A 126 -1.22 9.64 -14.41
N GLY A 127 -0.54 8.84 -13.59
CA GLY A 127 -0.35 9.11 -12.17
C GLY A 127 0.97 8.52 -11.68
N CYS A 128 1.26 8.71 -10.40
CA CYS A 128 2.42 8.13 -9.74
C CYS A 128 1.98 7.28 -8.55
N PHE A 129 2.74 6.24 -8.25
CA PHE A 129 2.53 5.46 -7.04
C PHE A 129 3.02 6.20 -5.81
N GLU A 130 2.15 6.31 -4.81
CA GLU A 130 2.45 6.92 -3.52
C GLU A 130 2.18 5.92 -2.39
N SER A 131 3.05 5.91 -1.37
CA SER A 131 2.83 5.11 -0.16
C SER A 131 1.60 5.60 0.60
N LYS A 132 0.69 4.69 0.95
CA LYS A 132 -0.45 4.96 1.84
C LYS A 132 -0.28 4.36 3.22
#